data_AF-A0A7C2IZ02-F1
#
_entry.id   AF-A0A7C2IZ02-F1
#
_cell.length_a   1.000
_cell.length_b   1.000
_cell.length_c   1.000
_cell.angle_alpha   90.00
_cell.angle_beta   90.00
_cell.angle_gamma   90.00
#
_symmetry.space_group_name_H-M   'P 1'
#
loop_
_entity.id
_entity.type
_entity.pdbx_description
1 polymer ?
#
loop_
_entity_poly.entity_id
_entity_poly.type
_entity_poly.pdbx_seq_one_letter_code
_entity_poly.pdbx_strand_id
1 'polypeptide(L)'
;MQHVLVGAVLVLVAAVAVAAAPAVSAYTRTASAGGVDVKVIYASAEYFAAAKDGEGAKRFAPEKQVVFLVAMDTHAGDLMAFDVVRNSRLRTVAGGATREYAPVRWESTSDGSHHRSGALIFPASVNGTKVIGPAVTSIALVIADLAGVPARTFEWALPIR
;
A
#
# COMPACT_ATOMS: atom_id res chain seq x y z
N MET A 1 -39.40 3.25 -63.31
CA MET A 1 -38.28 2.31 -63.12
C MET A 1 -37.41 2.83 -61.98
N GLN A 2 -37.24 2.00 -60.95
CA GLN A 2 -36.24 2.00 -59.86
C GLN A 2 -35.98 3.29 -59.04
N HIS A 3 -36.48 3.28 -57.80
CA HIS A 3 -35.80 3.95 -56.68
C HIS A 3 -34.87 2.93 -56.01
N VAL A 4 -33.58 3.24 -55.92
CA VAL A 4 -32.59 2.48 -55.15
C VAL A 4 -32.52 3.10 -53.75
N LEU A 5 -32.92 2.34 -52.72
CA LEU A 5 -32.65 2.68 -51.33
C LEU A 5 -31.27 2.11 -50.96
N VAL A 6 -30.30 2.99 -50.74
CA VAL A 6 -29.01 2.63 -50.12
C VAL A 6 -29.20 2.75 -48.61
N GLY A 7 -29.26 1.62 -47.91
CA GLY A 7 -29.20 1.56 -46.45
C GLY A 7 -27.77 1.73 -45.98
N ALA A 8 -27.48 2.79 -45.25
CA ALA A 8 -26.21 2.97 -44.55
C ALA A 8 -26.26 2.20 -43.22
N VAL A 9 -25.43 1.16 -43.10
CA VAL A 9 -25.19 0.47 -41.83
C VAL A 9 -24.15 1.29 -41.05
N LEU A 10 -24.57 1.87 -39.92
CA LEU A 10 -23.69 2.58 -39.00
C LEU A 10 -23.07 1.55 -38.04
N VAL A 11 -21.77 1.27 -38.18
CA VAL A 11 -21.02 0.45 -37.22
C VAL A 11 -20.52 1.36 -36.09
N LEU A 12 -21.14 1.25 -34.92
CA LEU A 12 -20.69 1.94 -33.71
C LEU A 12 -19.55 1.13 -33.08
N VAL A 13 -18.31 1.59 -33.21
CA VAL A 13 -17.17 1.04 -32.47
C VAL A 13 -17.11 1.74 -31.11
N ALA A 14 -17.56 1.07 -30.06
CA ALA A 14 -17.36 1.53 -28.69
C ALA A 14 -15.89 1.33 -28.30
N ALA A 15 -15.12 2.41 -28.24
CA ALA A 15 -13.77 2.39 -27.68
C ALA A 15 -13.88 2.23 -26.16
N VAL A 16 -13.55 1.04 -25.64
CA VAL A 16 -13.38 0.82 -24.20
C VAL A 16 -12.08 1.52 -23.79
N ALA A 17 -12.18 2.64 -23.08
CA ALA A 17 -11.03 3.28 -22.48
C ALA A 17 -10.47 2.39 -21.36
N VAL A 18 -9.34 1.73 -21.61
CA VAL A 18 -8.58 1.05 -20.56
C VAL A 18 -7.95 2.14 -19.69
N ALA A 19 -8.37 2.24 -18.43
CA ALA A 19 -7.75 3.15 -17.48
C ALA A 19 -6.25 2.79 -17.33
N ALA A 20 -5.38 3.80 -17.43
CA ALA A 20 -3.95 3.61 -17.21
C ALA A 20 -3.71 3.10 -15.78
N ALA A 21 -2.75 2.18 -15.62
CA ALA A 21 -2.35 1.70 -14.31
C ALA A 21 -1.82 2.86 -13.45
N PRO A 22 -2.08 2.86 -12.12
CA PRO A 22 -1.62 3.90 -11.22
C PRO A 22 -0.09 4.00 -11.20
N ALA A 23 0.43 5.23 -11.09
CA ALA A 23 1.86 5.46 -10.95
C ALA A 23 2.39 4.97 -9.59
N VAL A 24 3.69 4.65 -9.53
CA VAL A 24 4.38 4.21 -8.28
C VAL A 24 4.17 5.20 -7.11
N SER A 25 4.06 6.49 -7.40
CA SER A 25 3.79 7.53 -6.39
C SER A 25 2.42 7.38 -5.72
N ALA A 26 1.42 6.80 -6.39
CA ALA A 26 0.08 6.58 -5.82
C ALA A 26 0.12 5.64 -4.60
N TYR A 27 1.10 4.73 -4.56
CA TYR A 27 1.35 3.78 -3.48
C TYR A 27 2.18 4.34 -2.33
N THR A 28 2.75 5.54 -2.48
CA THR A 28 3.69 6.13 -1.51
C THR A 28 2.99 7.18 -0.66
N ARG A 29 3.28 7.19 0.65
CA ARG A 29 2.88 8.24 1.59
C ARG A 29 4.07 8.62 2.45
N THR A 30 4.16 9.88 2.83
CA THR A 30 5.24 10.41 3.66
C THR A 30 4.66 11.22 4.82
N ALA A 31 5.33 11.19 5.97
CA ALA A 31 4.97 12.00 7.12
C ALA A 31 6.24 12.37 7.91
N SER A 32 6.30 13.63 8.35
CA SER A 32 7.42 14.19 9.10
C SER A 32 6.89 14.77 10.40
N ALA A 33 7.38 14.26 11.53
CA ALA A 33 7.01 14.74 12.86
C ALA A 33 8.03 14.29 13.89
N GLY A 34 8.19 15.04 14.99
CA GLY A 34 9.12 14.66 16.07
C GLY A 34 10.58 14.48 15.64
N GLY A 35 11.01 15.15 14.56
CA GLY A 35 12.36 15.01 14.00
C GLY A 35 12.63 13.70 13.24
N VAL A 36 11.58 12.95 12.89
CA VAL A 36 11.69 11.73 12.08
C VAL A 36 10.83 11.87 10.82
N ASP A 37 11.46 11.65 9.68
CA ASP A 37 10.82 11.52 8.39
C ASP A 37 10.50 10.04 8.16
N VAL A 38 9.28 9.76 7.70
CA VAL A 38 8.82 8.41 7.43
C VAL A 38 8.22 8.36 6.03
N LYS A 39 8.72 7.43 5.22
CA LYS A 39 8.15 7.07 3.92
C LYS A 39 7.61 5.66 3.98
N VAL A 40 6.36 5.49 3.55
CA VAL A 40 5.67 4.20 3.52
C VAL A 40 5.17 3.94 2.10
N ILE A 41 5.41 2.73 1.63
CA ILE A 41 4.89 2.23 0.36
C ILE A 41 3.99 1.05 0.66
N TYR A 42 2.73 1.09 0.18
CA TYR A 42 1.92 -0.12 0.12
C TYR A 42 2.39 -1.00 -1.03
N ALA A 43 3.17 -2.04 -0.72
CA ALA A 43 3.86 -2.86 -1.70
C ALA A 43 2.98 -4.02 -2.17
N SER A 44 1.87 -3.68 -2.84
CA SER A 44 0.97 -4.65 -3.47
C SER A 44 1.58 -5.27 -4.73
N ALA A 45 0.93 -6.31 -5.28
CA ALA A 45 1.34 -6.88 -6.57
C ALA A 45 1.34 -5.83 -7.69
N GLU A 46 0.34 -4.94 -7.69
CA GLU A 46 0.23 -3.84 -8.65
C GLU A 46 1.35 -2.81 -8.47
N TYR A 47 1.78 -2.51 -7.24
CA TYR A 47 2.95 -1.67 -6.99
C TYR A 47 4.21 -2.25 -7.63
N PHE A 48 4.52 -3.53 -7.37
CA PHE A 48 5.73 -4.14 -7.93
C PHE A 48 5.68 -4.23 -9.45
N ALA A 49 4.51 -4.47 -10.02
CA ALA A 49 4.31 -4.43 -11.47
C ALA A 49 4.57 -3.01 -12.03
N ALA A 50 4.01 -1.97 -11.41
CA ALA A 50 4.21 -0.57 -11.82
C ALA A 50 5.67 -0.13 -11.66
N ALA A 51 6.35 -0.58 -10.60
CA ALA A 51 7.76 -0.31 -10.33
C ALA A 51 8.72 -1.15 -11.19
N LYS A 52 8.21 -2.14 -11.94
CA LYS A 52 9.00 -3.14 -12.68
C LYS A 52 10.01 -3.89 -11.79
N ASP A 53 9.63 -4.12 -10.53
CA ASP A 53 10.47 -4.77 -9.52
C ASP A 53 10.04 -6.22 -9.28
N GLY A 54 10.46 -7.11 -10.19
CA GLY A 54 10.16 -8.53 -10.10
C GLY A 54 10.86 -9.25 -8.95
N GLU A 55 12.03 -8.77 -8.52
CA GLU A 55 12.76 -9.38 -7.40
C GLU A 55 12.13 -9.02 -6.06
N GLY A 56 11.67 -7.78 -5.89
CA GLY A 56 10.86 -7.38 -4.75
C GLY A 56 9.55 -8.16 -4.66
N ALA A 57 8.85 -8.34 -5.79
CA ALA A 57 7.64 -9.17 -5.83
C ALA A 57 7.91 -10.62 -5.38
N LYS A 58 8.99 -11.24 -5.85
CA LYS A 58 9.37 -12.60 -5.44
C LYS A 58 9.75 -12.66 -3.96
N ARG A 59 10.55 -11.70 -3.49
CA ARG A 59 11.03 -11.64 -2.10
C ARG A 59 9.88 -11.49 -1.11
N PHE A 60 8.96 -10.57 -1.39
CA PHE A 60 7.92 -10.19 -0.45
C PHE A 60 6.57 -10.84 -0.72
N ALA A 61 6.37 -11.53 -1.85
CA ALA A 61 5.20 -12.34 -2.16
C ALA A 61 3.86 -11.66 -1.76
N PRO A 62 3.55 -10.46 -2.29
CA PRO A 62 2.42 -9.63 -1.86
C PRO A 62 1.05 -10.28 -2.09
N GLU A 63 0.98 -11.37 -2.83
CA GLU A 63 -0.21 -12.21 -2.99
C GLU A 63 -0.48 -13.14 -1.80
N LYS A 64 0.53 -13.36 -0.94
CA LYS A 64 0.48 -14.26 0.23
C LYS A 64 0.50 -13.52 1.56
N GLN A 65 0.81 -12.22 1.56
CA GLN A 65 0.91 -11.38 2.75
C GLN A 65 0.70 -9.92 2.38
N VAL A 66 0.32 -9.09 3.35
CA VAL A 66 0.20 -7.66 3.16
C VAL A 66 1.51 -7.00 3.57
N VAL A 67 2.09 -6.19 2.68
CA VAL A 67 3.45 -5.66 2.83
C VAL A 67 3.46 -4.15 2.76
N PHE A 68 4.13 -3.53 3.72
CA PHE A 68 4.49 -2.11 3.67
C PHE A 68 6.00 -1.98 3.70
N LEU A 69 6.59 -1.32 2.71
CA LEU A 69 8.00 -0.91 2.78
C LEU A 69 8.06 0.41 3.53
N VAL A 70 8.82 0.44 4.63
CA VAL A 70 8.94 1.59 5.51
C VAL A 70 10.39 2.03 5.52
N ALA A 71 10.63 3.32 5.30
CA ALA A 71 11.91 3.97 5.49
C ALA A 71 11.74 5.11 6.50
N MET A 72 12.64 5.18 7.47
CA MET A 72 12.68 6.17 8.53
C MET A 72 14.05 6.83 8.55
N ASP A 73 14.05 8.15 8.59
CA ASP A 73 15.26 8.97 8.61
C ASP A 73 15.17 9.97 9.77
N THR A 74 16.27 10.15 10.49
CA THR A 74 16.36 11.15 11.56
C THR A 74 17.75 11.74 11.69
N HIS A 75 17.81 12.97 12.20
CA HIS A 75 19.07 13.65 12.53
C HIS A 75 19.38 13.59 14.04
N ALA A 76 18.53 12.96 14.86
CA ALA A 76 18.75 12.83 16.29
C ALA A 76 18.07 11.58 16.87
N GLY A 77 18.60 11.06 17.97
CA GLY A 77 18.09 9.86 18.62
C GLY A 77 18.53 8.57 17.95
N ASP A 78 17.86 7.47 18.27
CA ASP A 78 18.22 6.13 17.79
C ASP A 78 16.97 5.36 17.30
N LEU A 79 16.85 5.20 15.99
CA LEU A 79 15.78 4.44 15.36
C LEU A 79 15.84 2.93 15.63
N MET A 80 16.98 2.41 16.12
CA MET A 80 17.10 1.00 16.48
C MET A 80 16.37 0.67 17.79
N ALA A 81 16.20 1.65 18.68
CA ALA A 81 15.43 1.51 19.91
C ALA A 81 13.91 1.40 19.66
N PHE A 82 13.44 1.78 18.47
CA PHE A 82 12.02 1.71 18.11
C PHE A 82 11.59 0.31 17.68
N ASP A 83 10.56 -0.21 18.33
CA ASP A 83 9.95 -1.51 18.01
C ASP A 83 8.86 -1.35 16.95
N VAL A 84 9.24 -1.51 15.68
CA VAL A 84 8.33 -1.31 14.54
C VAL A 84 7.14 -2.26 14.58
N VAL A 85 7.33 -3.52 15.00
CA VAL A 85 6.27 -4.54 15.03
C VAL A 85 5.25 -4.20 16.11
N ARG A 86 5.72 -3.96 17.34
CA ARG A 86 4.83 -3.68 18.47
C ARG A 86 4.01 -2.42 18.26
N ASN A 87 4.63 -1.39 17.68
CA ASN A 87 4.06 -0.05 17.58
C ASN A 87 3.34 0.23 16.25
N SER A 88 3.08 -0.79 15.42
CA SER A 88 2.39 -0.60 14.14
C SER A 88 1.09 -1.39 14.04
N ARG A 89 0.09 -0.85 13.34
CA ARG A 89 -1.18 -1.52 13.04
C ARG A 89 -1.61 -1.25 11.60
N LEU A 90 -2.19 -2.26 10.95
CA LEU A 90 -2.90 -2.09 9.69
C LEU A 90 -4.38 -1.91 10.01
N ARG A 91 -4.93 -0.78 9.61
CA ARG A 91 -6.36 -0.48 9.68
C ARG A 91 -6.99 -0.71 8.30
N THR A 92 -8.17 -1.31 8.27
CA THR A 92 -8.95 -1.53 7.05
C THR A 92 -10.38 -1.07 7.26
N VAL A 93 -10.99 -0.46 6.24
CA VAL A 93 -12.41 -0.09 6.26
C VAL A 93 -13.17 -0.92 5.24
N ALA A 94 -14.22 -1.61 5.67
CA ALA A 94 -15.12 -2.38 4.81
C ALA A 94 -16.57 -2.16 5.22
N GLY A 95 -17.43 -1.72 4.28
CA GLY A 95 -18.84 -1.44 4.57
C GLY A 95 -19.05 -0.42 5.70
N GLY A 96 -18.14 0.56 5.84
CA GLY A 96 -18.15 1.54 6.92
C GLY A 96 -17.59 1.06 8.27
N ALA A 97 -17.30 -0.24 8.41
CA ALA A 97 -16.70 -0.79 9.63
C ALA A 97 -15.17 -0.78 9.55
N THR A 98 -14.53 -0.46 10.67
CA THR A 98 -13.07 -0.46 10.81
C THR A 98 -12.60 -1.75 11.49
N ARG A 99 -11.52 -2.35 10.98
CA ARG A 99 -10.78 -3.45 11.63
C ARG A 99 -9.30 -3.10 11.71
N GLU A 100 -8.63 -3.63 12.74
CA GLU A 100 -7.19 -3.49 12.90
C GLU A 100 -6.50 -4.85 12.98
N TYR A 101 -5.29 -4.91 12.43
CA TYR A 101 -4.46 -6.10 12.40
C TYR A 101 -3.05 -5.75 12.89
N ALA A 102 -2.46 -6.65 13.66
CA ALA A 102 -1.05 -6.56 14.04
C ALA A 102 -0.15 -7.13 12.93
N PRO A 103 1.06 -6.58 12.75
CA PRO A 103 2.05 -7.17 11.87
C PRO A 103 2.53 -8.51 12.45
N VAL A 104 2.92 -9.42 11.56
CA VAL A 104 3.59 -10.68 11.89
C VAL A 104 5.05 -10.44 12.22
N ARG A 105 5.74 -9.60 11.42
CA ARG A 105 7.19 -9.39 11.54
C ARG A 105 7.67 -8.11 10.84
N TRP A 106 8.87 -7.68 11.23
CA TRP A 106 9.70 -6.70 10.52
C TRP A 106 10.84 -7.45 9.83
N GLU A 107 11.07 -7.15 8.55
CA GLU A 107 12.23 -7.62 7.80
C GLU A 107 13.12 -6.44 7.46
N SER A 108 14.27 -6.32 8.12
CA SER A 108 15.16 -5.20 7.84
C SER A 108 15.80 -5.32 6.45
N THR A 109 15.87 -4.18 5.76
CA THR A 109 16.67 -4.01 4.54
C THR A 109 17.87 -3.10 4.79
N SER A 110 17.81 -2.25 5.81
CA SER A 110 18.93 -1.46 6.33
C SER A 110 18.64 -1.08 7.77
N ASP A 111 19.56 -1.38 8.68
CA ASP A 111 19.47 -1.01 10.09
C ASP A 111 20.59 -0.03 10.45
N GLY A 112 20.19 1.15 10.93
CA GLY A 112 21.08 2.20 11.40
C GLY A 112 20.33 3.14 12.34
N SER A 113 21.06 3.77 13.26
CA SER A 113 20.45 4.66 14.26
C SER A 113 19.78 5.90 13.64
N HIS A 114 20.29 6.38 12.49
CA HIS A 114 19.77 7.56 11.77
C HIS A 114 18.95 7.21 10.52
N HIS A 115 19.17 6.04 9.93
CA HIS A 115 18.50 5.59 8.71
C HIS A 115 18.10 4.14 8.89
N ARG A 116 16.80 3.86 8.95
CA ARG A 116 16.27 2.51 9.15
C ARG A 116 15.19 2.20 8.14
N SER A 117 15.31 1.08 7.44
CA SER A 117 14.34 0.67 6.44
C SER A 117 14.12 -0.83 6.41
N GLY A 118 12.93 -1.24 5.96
CA GLY A 118 12.54 -2.63 5.90
C GLY A 118 11.10 -2.83 5.48
N ALA A 119 10.69 -4.10 5.45
CA ALA A 119 9.32 -4.51 5.17
C ALA A 119 8.59 -4.84 6.47
N LEU A 120 7.48 -4.14 6.71
CA LEU A 120 6.53 -4.49 7.76
C LEU A 120 5.44 -5.38 7.17
N ILE A 121 5.31 -6.58 7.72
CA ILE A 121 4.55 -7.67 7.11
C ILE A 121 3.36 -8.03 7.98
N PHE A 122 2.18 -8.10 7.37
CA PHE A 122 0.91 -8.44 7.96
C PHE A 122 0.36 -9.74 7.33
N PRO A 123 -0.47 -10.51 8.05
CA PRO A 123 -1.05 -11.71 7.47
C PRO A 123 -1.98 -11.35 6.29
N ALA A 124 -2.06 -12.22 5.27
CA ALA A 124 -3.05 -12.03 4.20
C ALA A 124 -4.50 -12.31 4.66
N SER A 125 -4.66 -13.16 5.68
CA SER A 125 -5.95 -13.55 6.24
C SER A 125 -5.88 -13.79 7.74
N VAL A 126 -6.97 -13.53 8.45
CA VAL A 126 -7.16 -13.87 9.87
C VAL A 126 -8.48 -14.63 10.00
N ASN A 127 -8.47 -15.81 10.63
CA ASN A 127 -9.64 -16.67 10.80
C ASN A 127 -10.40 -16.94 9.47
N GLY A 128 -9.66 -17.22 8.40
CA GLY A 128 -10.20 -17.46 7.06
C GLY A 128 -10.71 -16.22 6.31
N THR A 129 -10.69 -15.04 6.92
CA THR A 129 -11.10 -13.78 6.29
C THR A 129 -9.88 -13.03 5.76
N LYS A 130 -9.89 -12.63 4.49
CA LYS A 130 -8.82 -11.80 3.92
C LYS A 130 -8.74 -10.45 4.64
N VAL A 131 -7.51 -10.04 4.97
CA VAL A 131 -7.21 -8.74 5.59
C VAL A 131 -7.55 -7.61 4.63
N ILE A 132 -7.10 -7.71 3.37
CA ILE A 132 -7.51 -6.81 2.28
C ILE A 132 -8.33 -7.64 1.29
N GLY A 133 -9.66 -7.59 1.44
CA GLY A 133 -10.61 -8.29 0.58
C GLY A 133 -11.40 -7.34 -0.33
N PRO A 134 -12.26 -7.87 -1.22
CA PRO A 134 -13.00 -7.06 -2.20
C PRO A 134 -13.98 -6.04 -1.59
N ALA A 135 -14.39 -6.23 -0.34
CA ALA A 135 -15.24 -5.28 0.39
C ALA A 135 -14.45 -4.14 1.07
N VAL A 136 -13.11 -4.21 1.09
CA VAL A 136 -12.26 -3.19 1.71
C VAL A 136 -12.12 -2.00 0.77
N THR A 137 -12.53 -0.82 1.25
CA THR A 137 -12.54 0.43 0.48
C THR A 137 -11.40 1.37 0.84
N SER A 138 -10.79 1.18 2.02
CA SER A 138 -9.56 1.90 2.38
C SER A 138 -8.70 1.08 3.35
N ILE A 139 -7.40 1.38 3.31
CA ILE A 139 -6.41 0.84 4.24
C ILE A 139 -5.57 1.99 4.80
N ALA A 140 -5.08 1.82 6.03
CA ALA A 140 -4.08 2.70 6.58
C ALA A 140 -3.04 1.94 7.40
N LEU A 141 -1.77 2.29 7.22
CA LEU A 141 -0.72 1.92 8.17
C LEU A 141 -0.69 2.98 9.28
N VAL A 142 -0.80 2.55 10.53
CA VAL A 142 -0.66 3.40 11.71
C VAL A 142 0.64 3.04 12.41
N ILE A 143 1.53 4.02 12.60
CA ILE A 143 2.79 3.87 13.35
C ILE A 143 2.69 4.78 14.58
N ALA A 144 2.63 4.19 15.77
CA ALA A 144 2.50 4.87 17.05
C ALA A 144 3.86 5.09 17.72
N ASP A 145 3.91 6.06 18.62
CA ASP A 145 5.00 6.30 19.59
C ASP A 145 6.41 6.42 19.00
N LEU A 146 6.54 6.76 17.72
CA LEU A 146 7.82 7.00 17.07
C LEU A 146 8.28 8.43 17.33
N ALA A 147 9.36 8.56 18.12
CA ALA A 147 9.98 9.83 18.54
C ALA A 147 8.99 10.77 19.26
N GLY A 148 8.21 10.22 20.19
CA GLY A 148 7.26 10.99 21.02
C GLY A 148 6.01 11.49 20.28
N VAL A 149 5.84 11.13 19.01
CA VAL A 149 4.63 11.43 18.24
C VAL A 149 3.60 10.33 18.50
N PRO A 150 2.38 10.66 18.97
CA PRO A 150 1.39 9.64 19.35
C PRO A 150 1.04 8.67 18.22
N ALA A 151 0.84 9.19 17.01
CA ALA A 151 0.60 8.35 15.83
C ALA A 151 0.90 9.11 14.52
N ARG A 152 1.38 8.36 13.53
CA ARG A 152 1.39 8.73 12.10
C ARG A 152 0.48 7.76 11.36
N THR A 153 -0.41 8.27 10.51
CA THR A 153 -1.34 7.47 9.71
C THR A 153 -1.06 7.68 8.23
N PHE A 154 -0.87 6.59 7.50
CA PHE A 154 -0.62 6.58 6.05
C PHE A 154 -1.78 5.88 5.37
N GLU A 155 -2.61 6.59 4.60
CA GLU A 155 -3.89 6.08 4.10
C GLU A 155 -3.97 6.00 2.56
N TRP A 156 -4.65 4.94 2.10
CA TRP A 156 -4.98 4.71 0.69
C TRP A 156 -6.46 4.34 0.56
N ALA A 157 -7.15 5.00 -0.37
CA ALA A 157 -8.42 4.52 -0.90
C ALA A 157 -8.16 3.37 -1.88
N LEU A 158 -9.04 2.38 -1.89
CA LEU A 158 -8.98 1.22 -2.79
C LEU A 158 -10.15 1.23 -3.81
N PRO A 159 -9.91 0.85 -5.08
CA PRO A 159 -8.60 0.58 -5.66
C PRO A 159 -7.75 1.85 -5.75
N ILE A 160 -6.42 1.70 -5.70
CA ILE A 160 -5.48 2.81 -5.92
C ILE A 160 -5.62 3.26 -7.38
N ARG A 161 -5.67 4.57 -7.59
CA ARG A 161 -5.84 5.24 -8.90
C ARG A 161 -4.69 6.19 -9.16
#